data_AF-A0AAX2KBQ2-F1
#
_entry.id   AF-A0AAX2KBQ2-F1
#
_cell.length_a   1.000
_cell.length_b   1.000
_cell.length_c   1.000
_cell.angle_alpha   90.00
_cell.angle_beta   90.00
_cell.angle_gamma   90.00
#
_symmetry.space_group_name_H-M   'P 1'
#
loop_
_entity.id
_entity.type
_entity.pdbx_description
1 polymer ?
#
loop_
_entity_poly.entity_id
_entity_poly.type
_entity_poly.pdbx_seq_one_letter_code
_entity_poly.pdbx_strand_id
1 'polypeptide(L)'
;MTPILNHYFARINWSGAAAVNIDTLRALHLKHNCTIPFENLDVLLPREIQLDDQSLEEKLVIARRGGYCFEQNGVFERVLRELGFNVRSLLGRVVLSNPPALPPRTHRLLLVELEEEKWIADVGFGGQTLTAPIRLVSDLVADHATRRVSVVAGG
;
A
#
# COMPACT_ATOMS: atom_id res chain seq x y z
N MET A 1 5.42 9.06 -19.81
CA MET A 1 5.44 8.22 -18.61
C MET A 1 6.66 8.62 -17.80
N THR A 2 6.51 8.95 -16.51
CA THR A 2 7.62 9.44 -15.68
C THR A 2 8.61 8.30 -15.34
N PRO A 3 9.88 8.60 -14.97
CA PRO A 3 10.89 7.57 -14.73
C PRO A 3 10.45 6.50 -13.72
N ILE A 4 9.87 6.92 -12.59
CA ILE A 4 9.35 6.01 -11.55
C ILE A 4 8.29 5.05 -12.09
N LEU A 5 7.38 5.51 -12.95
CA LEU A 5 6.36 4.62 -13.53
C LEU A 5 6.99 3.55 -14.42
N ASN A 6 8.00 3.90 -15.21
CA ASN A 6 8.73 2.93 -16.03
C ASN A 6 9.42 1.86 -15.16
N HIS A 7 10.17 2.29 -14.14
CA HIS A 7 10.87 1.37 -13.24
C HIS A 7 9.91 0.50 -12.45
N TYR A 8 8.84 1.10 -11.90
CA TYR A 8 7.85 0.40 -11.11
C TYR A 8 7.07 -0.62 -11.95
N PHE A 9 6.63 -0.26 -13.15
CA PHE A 9 5.95 -1.20 -14.04
C PHE A 9 6.85 -2.37 -14.45
N ALA A 10 8.14 -2.12 -14.68
CA ALA A 10 9.11 -3.19 -14.88
C ALA A 10 9.27 -4.07 -13.63
N ARG A 11 9.29 -3.48 -12.42
CA ARG A 11 9.42 -4.21 -11.15
C ARG A 11 8.26 -5.16 -10.89
N ILE A 12 7.03 -4.73 -11.20
CA ILE A 12 5.81 -5.49 -10.94
C ILE A 12 5.30 -6.31 -12.13
N ASN A 13 6.04 -6.34 -13.25
CA ASN A 13 5.64 -6.95 -14.52
C ASN A 13 4.27 -6.45 -15.01
N TRP A 14 4.14 -5.13 -15.13
CA TRP A 14 2.97 -4.45 -15.66
C TRP A 14 3.16 -4.10 -17.13
N SER A 15 2.20 -4.52 -17.97
CA SER A 15 2.21 -4.29 -19.42
C SER A 15 0.93 -3.65 -19.95
N GLY A 16 -0.03 -3.34 -19.07
CA GLY A 16 -1.33 -2.76 -19.44
C GLY A 16 -1.29 -1.24 -19.50
N ALA A 17 -2.33 -0.65 -20.10
CA ALA A 17 -2.62 0.77 -19.89
C ALA A 17 -3.00 0.99 -18.41
N ALA A 18 -2.58 2.13 -17.85
CA ALA A 18 -2.88 2.49 -16.46
C ALA A 18 -3.74 3.75 -16.45
N ALA A 19 -5.06 3.57 -16.53
CA ALA A 19 -6.03 4.65 -16.43
C ALA A 19 -6.42 4.88 -14.96
N VAL A 20 -6.90 6.06 -14.62
CA VAL A 20 -7.38 6.38 -13.27
C VAL A 20 -8.78 5.77 -13.09
N ASN A 21 -8.82 4.48 -12.75
CA ASN A 21 -10.05 3.72 -12.49
C ASN A 21 -9.82 2.58 -11.50
N ILE A 22 -10.92 1.95 -11.06
CA ILE A 22 -10.88 0.95 -9.98
C ILE A 22 -10.17 -0.33 -10.40
N ASP A 23 -10.27 -0.71 -11.68
CA ASP A 23 -9.64 -1.93 -12.21
C ASP A 23 -8.12 -1.80 -12.22
N THR A 24 -7.61 -0.64 -12.62
CA THR A 24 -6.18 -0.32 -12.55
C THR A 24 -5.69 -0.32 -11.11
N LEU A 25 -6.43 0.32 -10.19
CA LEU A 25 -6.06 0.34 -8.77
C LEU A 25 -6.01 -1.06 -8.17
N ARG A 26 -7.01 -1.91 -8.42
CA ARG A 26 -7.04 -3.32 -7.98
C ARG A 26 -5.88 -4.12 -8.54
N ALA A 27 -5.62 -3.99 -9.84
CA ALA A 27 -4.59 -4.77 -10.51
C ALA A 27 -3.18 -4.36 -10.07
N LEU A 28 -2.92 -3.06 -9.89
CA LEU A 28 -1.66 -2.56 -9.35
C LEU A 28 -1.45 -3.00 -7.89
N HIS A 29 -2.50 -2.95 -7.06
CA HIS A 29 -2.47 -3.38 -5.66
C HIS A 29 -2.06 -4.86 -5.55
N LEU A 30 -2.74 -5.74 -6.30
CA LEU A 30 -2.43 -7.16 -6.32
C LEU A 30 -1.01 -7.43 -6.86
N LYS A 31 -0.63 -6.80 -7.98
CA LYS A 31 0.71 -6.97 -8.58
C LYS A 31 1.82 -6.51 -7.65
N HIS A 32 1.61 -5.41 -6.92
CA HIS A 32 2.54 -4.94 -5.89
C HIS A 32 2.76 -6.02 -4.83
N ASN A 33 1.67 -6.52 -4.23
CA ASN A 33 1.73 -7.53 -3.18
C ASN A 33 2.40 -8.83 -3.64
N CYS A 34 2.20 -9.22 -4.90
CA CYS A 34 2.80 -10.42 -5.45
C CYS A 34 4.29 -10.28 -5.80
N THR A 35 4.86 -9.07 -5.84
CA THR A 35 6.20 -8.85 -6.42
C THR A 35 7.17 -8.10 -5.50
N ILE A 36 6.69 -7.20 -4.64
CA ILE A 36 7.49 -6.42 -3.69
C ILE A 36 7.23 -6.98 -2.27
N PRO A 37 8.16 -7.78 -1.72
CA PRO A 37 7.91 -8.50 -0.47
C PRO A 37 7.86 -7.54 0.72
N PHE A 38 7.03 -7.85 1.71
CA PHE A 38 7.17 -7.22 3.03
C PHE A 38 8.41 -7.76 3.74
N GLU A 39 9.26 -6.88 4.27
CA GLU A 39 10.46 -7.26 5.02
C GLU A 39 10.90 -6.16 5.98
N ASN A 40 11.76 -6.52 6.94
CA ASN A 40 12.33 -5.63 7.95
C ASN A 40 13.85 -5.87 8.14
N LEU A 41 14.53 -6.38 7.11
CA LEU A 41 15.94 -6.79 7.20
C LEU A 41 16.85 -5.61 7.54
N ASP A 42 16.56 -4.42 7.00
CA ASP A 42 17.37 -3.24 7.27
C ASP A 42 17.27 -2.82 8.76
N VAL A 43 16.13 -3.04 9.42
CA VAL A 43 15.98 -2.82 10.87
C VAL A 43 16.85 -3.81 11.67
N LEU A 44 16.92 -5.07 11.22
CA LEU A 44 17.74 -6.11 11.85
C LEU A 44 19.24 -5.92 11.58
N LEU A 45 19.60 -5.24 10.49
CA LEU A 45 20.99 -4.95 10.07
C LEU A 45 21.46 -3.54 10.50
N PRO A 46 20.93 -3.03 11.63
CA PRO A 46 20.90 -1.62 12.02
C PRO A 46 21.15 -0.57 10.92
N ARG A 47 20.40 -0.64 9.81
CA ARG A 47 20.44 0.37 8.74
C ARG A 47 19.31 1.36 8.92
N GLU A 48 19.61 2.63 8.67
CA GLU A 48 18.60 3.68 8.68
C GLU A 48 17.57 3.46 7.56
N ILE A 49 16.29 3.67 7.88
CA ILE A 49 15.20 3.57 6.91
C ILE A 49 14.93 4.95 6.34
N GLN A 50 15.33 5.17 5.09
CA GLN A 50 15.07 6.39 4.35
C GLN A 50 13.68 6.34 3.71
N LEU A 51 12.90 7.41 3.88
CA LEU A 51 11.50 7.48 3.43
C LEU A 51 11.24 8.53 2.35
N ASP A 52 12.29 9.20 1.86
CA ASP A 52 12.18 10.09 0.72
C ASP A 52 11.95 9.30 -0.58
N ASP A 53 11.32 9.97 -1.55
CA ASP A 53 10.88 9.35 -2.79
C ASP A 53 12.01 8.66 -3.58
N GLN A 54 13.22 9.23 -3.58
CA GLN A 54 14.35 8.69 -4.30
C GLN A 54 14.86 7.40 -3.63
N SER A 55 15.13 7.45 -2.32
CA SER A 55 15.62 6.27 -1.58
C SER A 55 14.64 5.10 -1.66
N LEU A 56 13.33 5.39 -1.59
CA LEU A 56 12.29 4.37 -1.70
C LEU A 56 12.27 3.70 -3.08
N GLU A 57 12.39 4.47 -4.16
CA GLU A 57 12.50 3.95 -5.52
C GLU A 57 13.76 3.10 -5.70
N GLU A 58 14.91 3.62 -5.27
CA GLU A 58 16.20 2.92 -5.35
C GLU A 58 16.14 1.57 -4.63
N LYS A 59 15.57 1.52 -3.43
CA LYS A 59 15.49 0.30 -2.62
C LYS A 59 14.46 -0.70 -3.14
N LEU A 60 13.17 -0.32 -3.18
CA LEU A 60 12.07 -1.27 -3.42
C LEU A 60 11.95 -1.63 -4.90
N VAL A 61 12.25 -0.68 -5.78
CA VAL A 61 12.02 -0.81 -7.23
C VAL A 61 13.31 -1.25 -7.94
N ILE A 62 14.38 -0.47 -7.85
CA ILE A 62 15.61 -0.69 -8.63
C ILE A 62 16.43 -1.85 -8.04
N ALA A 63 16.73 -1.81 -6.74
CA ALA A 63 17.46 -2.86 -6.03
C ALA A 63 16.60 -4.11 -5.73
N ARG A 64 15.31 -4.08 -6.11
CA ARG A 64 14.34 -5.18 -5.97
C ARG A 64 14.22 -5.73 -4.54
N ARG A 65 14.44 -4.88 -3.53
CA ARG A 65 14.20 -5.22 -2.13
C ARG A 65 12.72 -5.06 -1.78
N GLY A 66 12.41 -5.34 -0.52
CA GLY A 66 11.11 -5.04 0.08
C GLY A 66 11.21 -3.92 1.09
N GLY A 67 10.14 -3.74 1.87
CA GLY A 67 10.11 -2.87 3.03
C GLY A 67 8.86 -3.10 3.88
N TYR A 68 8.71 -2.32 4.93
CA TYR A 68 7.50 -2.35 5.77
C TYR A 68 6.49 -1.26 5.38
N CYS A 69 5.46 -1.02 6.21
CA CYS A 69 4.30 -0.19 5.85
C CYS A 69 4.65 1.22 5.33
N PHE A 70 5.63 1.91 5.92
CA PHE A 70 5.97 3.28 5.52
C PHE A 70 6.63 3.34 4.13
N GLU A 71 7.40 2.30 3.79
CA GLU A 71 8.13 2.20 2.53
C GLU A 71 7.21 1.69 1.41
N GLN A 72 6.49 0.60 1.67
CA GLN A 72 5.58 -0.04 0.71
C GLN A 72 4.47 0.91 0.26
N ASN A 73 3.73 1.46 1.24
CA ASN A 73 2.67 2.42 0.93
C ASN A 73 3.23 3.77 0.48
N GLY A 74 4.51 4.09 0.77
CA GLY A 74 5.20 5.27 0.24
C GLY A 74 5.44 5.21 -1.26
N VAL A 75 6.08 4.14 -1.73
CA VAL A 75 6.27 3.91 -3.18
C VAL A 75 4.92 3.82 -3.87
N PHE A 76 3.96 3.10 -3.28
CA PHE A 76 2.66 2.92 -3.89
C PHE A 76 1.87 4.24 -4.00
N GLU A 77 1.91 5.10 -2.98
CA GLU A 77 1.34 6.45 -3.06
C GLU A 77 1.96 7.28 -4.17
N ARG A 78 3.29 7.29 -4.28
CA ARG A 78 4.00 8.02 -5.33
C ARG A 78 3.57 7.55 -6.72
N VAL A 79 3.53 6.24 -6.96
CA VAL A 79 3.09 5.66 -8.24
C VAL A 79 1.65 6.04 -8.56
N LEU A 80 0.73 5.92 -7.60
CA LEU A 80 -0.67 6.28 -7.81
C LEU A 80 -0.83 7.77 -8.12
N ARG A 81 -0.11 8.64 -7.41
CA ARG A 81 -0.12 10.09 -7.67
C ARG A 81 0.41 10.43 -9.07
N GLU A 82 1.50 9.79 -9.50
CA GLU A 82 2.09 9.95 -10.83
C GLU A 82 1.16 9.46 -11.96
N LEU A 83 0.30 8.48 -11.68
CA LEU A 83 -0.77 8.05 -12.58
C LEU A 83 -1.98 9.00 -12.59
N GLY A 84 -2.04 9.96 -11.68
CA GLY A 84 -3.13 10.93 -11.57
C GLY A 84 -4.25 10.52 -10.62
N PHE A 85 -4.08 9.48 -9.79
CA PHE A 85 -5.03 9.20 -8.71
C PHE A 85 -4.97 10.29 -7.64
N ASN A 86 -6.14 10.67 -7.12
CA ASN A 86 -6.23 11.46 -5.89
C ASN A 86 -5.97 10.54 -4.70
N VAL A 87 -4.77 10.58 -4.15
CA VAL A 87 -4.30 9.68 -3.10
C VAL A 87 -3.56 10.44 -2.01
N ARG A 88 -3.78 10.04 -0.76
CA ARG A 88 -3.01 10.54 0.39
C ARG A 88 -2.80 9.46 1.44
N SER A 89 -1.72 9.58 2.19
CA SER A 89 -1.48 8.74 3.37
C SER A 89 -2.46 9.00 4.52
N LEU A 90 -2.75 7.91 5.23
CA LEU A 90 -3.36 7.87 6.55
C LEU A 90 -2.41 7.17 7.52
N LEU A 91 -2.62 7.41 8.82
CA LEU A 91 -1.93 6.68 9.89
C LEU A 91 -2.94 5.94 10.77
N GLY A 92 -2.73 4.63 10.93
CA GLY A 92 -3.55 3.73 11.72
C GLY A 92 -2.84 3.22 12.98
N ARG A 93 -3.64 2.69 13.91
CA ARG A 93 -3.18 2.02 15.14
C ARG A 93 -3.38 0.52 14.96
N VAL A 94 -2.35 -0.28 15.21
CA VAL A 94 -2.41 -1.75 15.03
C VAL A 94 -2.91 -2.41 16.31
N VAL A 95 -4.10 -3.00 16.28
CA VAL A 95 -4.76 -3.61 17.47
C VAL A 95 -4.85 -5.14 17.43
N LEU A 96 -4.08 -5.81 16.57
CA LEU A 96 -4.13 -7.27 16.39
C LEU A 96 -3.86 -8.06 17.67
N SER A 97 -3.03 -7.53 18.57
CA SER A 97 -2.70 -8.16 19.85
C SER A 97 -3.72 -7.88 20.97
N ASN A 98 -4.83 -7.21 20.65
CA ASN A 98 -5.81 -6.72 21.63
C ASN A 98 -5.13 -5.97 22.80
N PRO A 99 -4.38 -4.89 22.52
CA PRO A 99 -3.60 -4.20 23.53
C PRO A 99 -4.52 -3.56 24.59
N PRO A 100 -4.09 -3.49 25.87
CA PRO A 100 -4.90 -2.95 26.96
C PRO A 100 -5.16 -1.44 26.85
N ALA A 101 -4.42 -0.74 25.98
CA ALA A 101 -4.60 0.67 25.68
C ALA A 101 -4.39 0.91 24.18
N LEU A 102 -4.94 2.01 23.66
CA LEU A 102 -4.77 2.39 22.25
C LEU A 102 -3.28 2.61 21.93
N PRO A 103 -2.67 1.81 21.03
CA PRO A 103 -1.25 1.94 20.71
C PRO A 103 -1.00 3.17 19.84
N PRO A 104 0.25 3.65 19.71
CA PRO A 104 0.59 4.73 18.81
C PRO A 104 0.23 4.43 17.35
N ARG A 105 0.23 5.50 16.53
CA ARG A 105 -0.02 5.40 15.09
C ARG A 105 1.23 4.90 14.38
N THR A 106 1.31 3.59 14.18
CA THR A 106 2.51 2.90 13.67
C THR A 106 2.33 2.30 12.29
N HIS A 107 1.14 2.41 11.68
CA HIS A 107 0.87 1.84 10.37
C HIS A 107 0.49 2.92 9.36
N ARG A 108 1.18 2.96 8.23
CA ARG A 108 0.83 3.79 7.07
C ARG A 108 -0.06 2.99 6.14
N LEU A 109 -1.14 3.61 5.66
CA LEU A 109 -2.03 3.09 4.61
C LEU A 109 -2.53 4.26 3.75
N LEU A 110 -3.20 3.97 2.63
CA LEU A 110 -3.62 5.01 1.67
C LEU A 110 -5.13 5.17 1.61
N LEU A 111 -5.57 6.42 1.52
CA LEU A 111 -6.90 6.79 1.08
C LEU A 111 -6.83 7.22 -0.38
N VAL A 112 -7.64 6.59 -1.23
CA VAL A 112 -7.81 6.95 -2.65
C VAL A 112 -9.23 7.45 -2.86
N GLU A 113 -9.37 8.62 -3.46
CA GLU A 113 -10.66 9.17 -3.88
C GLU A 113 -10.82 8.94 -5.39
N LEU A 114 -11.87 8.20 -5.76
CA LEU A 114 -12.09 7.76 -7.12
C LEU A 114 -13.59 7.63 -7.37
N GLU A 115 -14.08 8.23 -8.46
CA GLU A 115 -15.50 8.17 -8.86
C GLU A 115 -16.46 8.57 -7.71
N GLU A 116 -16.13 9.65 -6.99
CA GLU A 116 -16.86 10.17 -5.81
C GLU A 116 -16.84 9.22 -4.59
N GLU A 117 -16.14 8.10 -4.68
CA GLU A 117 -16.00 7.13 -3.60
C GLU A 117 -14.64 7.20 -2.93
N LYS A 118 -14.61 6.76 -1.66
CA LYS A 118 -13.40 6.64 -0.85
C LYS A 118 -12.99 5.19 -0.73
N TRP A 119 -11.73 4.91 -1.02
CA TRP A 119 -11.14 3.58 -0.99
C TRP A 119 -9.94 3.55 -0.07
N ILE A 120 -9.81 2.49 0.71
CA ILE A 120 -8.60 2.17 1.44
C ILE A 120 -7.77 1.20 0.61
N ALA A 121 -6.55 1.62 0.30
CA ALA A 121 -5.55 0.78 -0.31
C ALA A 121 -4.37 0.62 0.65
N ASP A 122 -3.96 -0.62 0.88
CA ASP A 122 -2.85 -0.94 1.77
C ASP A 122 -2.08 -2.14 1.24
N VAL A 123 -0.81 -1.92 0.86
CA VAL A 123 0.11 -2.93 0.35
C VAL A 123 1.23 -3.26 1.36
N GLY A 124 1.11 -2.78 2.61
CA GLY A 124 2.22 -2.71 3.56
C GLY A 124 1.96 -3.29 4.95
N PHE A 125 0.87 -4.03 5.17
CA PHE A 125 0.52 -4.59 6.50
C PHE A 125 1.14 -5.98 6.80
N GLY A 126 2.04 -6.45 5.94
CA GLY A 126 2.73 -7.75 6.08
C GLY A 126 1.81 -8.95 5.86
N GLY A 127 1.86 -9.94 6.76
CA GLY A 127 1.10 -11.19 6.60
C GLY A 127 -0.42 -11.00 6.53
N GLN A 128 -0.91 -9.83 6.93
CA GLN A 128 -2.34 -9.50 6.92
C GLN A 128 -2.73 -8.44 5.86
N THR A 129 -1.83 -8.06 4.93
CA THR A 129 -2.10 -7.08 3.86
C THR A 129 -3.36 -7.43 3.07
N LEU A 130 -4.10 -6.39 2.64
CA LEU A 130 -5.26 -6.55 1.75
C LEU A 130 -4.81 -7.16 0.42
N THR A 131 -5.71 -7.81 -0.31
CA THR A 131 -5.42 -8.30 -1.68
C THR A 131 -6.02 -7.41 -2.77
N ALA A 132 -6.82 -6.43 -2.37
CA ALA A 132 -7.45 -5.42 -3.22
C ALA A 132 -7.80 -4.19 -2.35
N PRO A 133 -8.04 -3.01 -2.94
CA PRO A 133 -8.64 -1.89 -2.23
C PRO A 133 -10.04 -2.21 -1.72
N ILE A 134 -10.40 -1.67 -0.56
CA ILE A 134 -11.74 -1.78 0.03
C ILE A 134 -12.44 -0.43 0.04
N ARG A 135 -13.75 -0.40 -0.13
CA ARG A 135 -14.52 0.85 0.02
C ARG A 135 -14.55 1.26 1.48
N LEU A 136 -14.41 2.55 1.75
CA LEU A 136 -14.53 3.12 3.08
C LEU A 136 -16.02 3.31 3.43
N VAL A 137 -16.73 2.19 3.55
CA VAL A 137 -18.15 2.12 3.90
C VAL A 137 -18.30 1.13 5.06
N SER A 138 -18.94 1.58 6.14
CA SER A 138 -19.14 0.74 7.32
C SER A 138 -19.95 -0.51 6.98
N ASP A 139 -19.57 -1.63 7.60
CA ASP A 139 -20.26 -2.92 7.55
C ASP A 139 -20.31 -3.60 6.17
N LEU A 140 -19.67 -3.00 5.17
CA LEU A 140 -19.44 -3.65 3.89
C LEU A 140 -18.34 -4.71 4.04
N VAL A 141 -18.71 -5.97 3.82
CA VAL A 141 -17.78 -7.10 3.83
C VAL A 141 -17.18 -7.28 2.43
N ALA A 142 -15.86 -7.32 2.35
CA ALA A 142 -15.09 -7.63 1.15
C ALA A 142 -14.32 -8.94 1.32
N ASP A 143 -14.34 -9.80 0.30
CA ASP A 143 -13.54 -11.02 0.25
C ASP A 143 -12.10 -10.73 -0.20
N HIS A 144 -11.13 -11.24 0.56
CA HIS A 144 -9.69 -11.08 0.36
C HIS A 144 -8.97 -12.43 0.44
N ALA A 145 -8.94 -13.14 -0.69
CA ALA A 145 -8.40 -14.49 -0.80
C ALA A 145 -9.04 -15.43 0.26
N THR A 146 -8.32 -15.75 1.33
CA THR A 146 -8.80 -16.65 2.40
C THR A 146 -9.47 -15.92 3.57
N ARG A 147 -9.61 -14.58 3.51
CA ARG A 147 -10.08 -13.74 4.61
C ARG A 147 -11.23 -12.84 4.17
N ARG A 148 -12.03 -12.39 5.14
CA ARG A 148 -13.05 -11.35 4.95
C ARG A 148 -12.67 -10.12 5.76
N VAL A 149 -12.82 -8.95 5.16
CA VAL A 149 -12.48 -7.66 5.77
C VAL A 149 -13.69 -6.74 5.67
N SER A 150 -14.01 -6.06 6.76
CA SER A 150 -15.02 -5.00 6.78
C SER A 150 -14.46 -3.76 7.44
N VAL A 151 -14.89 -2.60 6.97
CA VAL A 151 -14.67 -1.33 7.68
C VAL A 151 -15.73 -1.24 8.77
N VAL A 152 -15.32 -0.93 9.99
CA VAL A 152 -16.23 -0.66 11.11
C VAL A 152 -16.09 0.80 11.50
N ALA A 153 -17.23 1.48 11.70
CA ALA A 153 -17.19 2.83 12.26
C ALA A 153 -16.72 2.73 13.71
N GLY A 154 -15.69 3.50 14.07
CA GLY A 154 -15.27 3.62 15.46
C GLY A 154 -16.35 4.36 16.25
N GLY A 155 -16.85 3.73 17.33
CA GLY A 155 -17.69 4.40 18.34
C GLY A 155 -16.91 5.39 19.19
#